data_AF-I3SX18-F1
#
_entry.id   AF-I3SX18-F1
#
_cell.length_a   1.000
_cell.length_b   1.000
_cell.length_c   1.000
_cell.angle_alpha   90.00
_cell.angle_beta   90.00
_cell.angle_gamma   90.00
#
_symmetry.space_group_name_H-M   'P 1'
#
loop_
_entity.id
_entity.type
_entity.pdbx_description
1 polymer ?
#
loop_
_entity_poly.entity_id
_entity_poly.type
_entity_poly.pdbx_seq_one_letter_code
_entity_poly.pdbx_strand_id
1 'polypeptide(L)'
;MTMFIEPKYYDFFTRSLIPLQHYWPISAKNMCEEIKFAVDWGNAHLDKAQKIGEGGTNYIIDNLKMKFVYDYMFHLLNSYVKLLRFKPKIPEGAVEVCSESMACSLRGARKHFMVEGMVISPSDTPPCTMPSPYTTQTFHQFLQEKENLIGQVKTRAMNKEL
;
A
#
# COMPACT_ATOMS: atom_id res chain seq x y z
N MET A 1 4.12 16.48 7.72
CA MET A 1 2.78 15.87 7.54
C MET A 1 2.61 15.36 6.12
N THR A 2 2.23 14.10 5.95
CA THR A 2 1.88 13.50 4.65
C THR A 2 0.42 13.77 4.34
N MET A 3 0.10 14.27 3.13
CA MET A 3 -1.27 14.47 2.66
C MET A 3 -1.62 13.40 1.63
N PHE A 4 -2.86 12.89 1.66
CA PHE A 4 -3.32 11.88 0.72
C PHE A 4 -4.69 12.26 0.18
N ILE A 5 -4.73 12.50 -1.13
CA ILE A 5 -5.97 12.81 -1.84
C ILE A 5 -6.78 11.52 -1.98
N GLU A 6 -8.06 11.61 -1.66
CA GLU A 6 -9.04 10.53 -1.76
C GLU A 6 -8.88 9.80 -3.11
N PRO A 7 -8.38 8.56 -3.11
CA PRO A 7 -8.02 7.90 -4.34
C PRO A 7 -9.25 7.35 -5.05
N LYS A 8 -9.30 7.49 -6.38
CA LYS A 8 -10.25 6.75 -7.22
C LYS A 8 -9.81 5.31 -7.45
N TYR A 9 -8.50 5.06 -7.42
CA TYR A 9 -7.88 3.76 -7.66
C TYR A 9 -7.00 3.40 -6.47
N TYR A 10 -7.14 2.17 -5.97
CA TYR A 10 -6.42 1.70 -4.80
C TYR A 10 -5.29 0.74 -5.20
N ASP A 11 -4.09 1.00 -4.70
CA ASP A 11 -3.02 0.03 -4.68
C ASP A 11 -3.19 -0.96 -3.53
N PHE A 12 -2.46 -2.09 -3.60
CA PHE A 12 -2.60 -3.21 -2.66
C PHE A 12 -2.41 -2.84 -1.18
N PHE A 13 -1.56 -1.86 -0.86
CA PHE A 13 -1.28 -1.46 0.53
C PHE A 13 -2.14 -0.29 1.02
N THR A 14 -2.64 0.57 0.13
CA THR A 14 -3.31 1.84 0.49
C THR A 14 -4.52 1.65 1.42
N ARG A 15 -5.22 0.51 1.31
CA ARG A 15 -6.38 0.17 2.15
C ARG A 15 -6.05 0.02 3.63
N SER A 16 -4.80 -0.26 3.96
CA SER A 16 -4.35 -0.43 5.35
C SER A 16 -3.79 0.86 5.96
N LEU A 17 -3.68 1.95 5.20
CA LEU A 17 -3.33 3.27 5.76
C LEU A 17 -4.47 3.81 6.62
N ILE A 18 -4.15 4.37 7.79
CA ILE A 18 -5.11 4.92 8.74
C ILE A 18 -5.07 6.46 8.67
N PRO A 19 -6.20 7.13 8.41
CA PRO A 19 -6.28 8.59 8.41
C PRO A 19 -5.85 9.16 9.77
N LEU A 20 -5.22 10.32 9.78
CA LEU A 20 -4.71 11.02 10.99
C LEU A 20 -3.64 10.28 11.79
N GLN A 21 -3.27 9.06 11.41
CA GLN A 21 -2.10 8.34 11.92
C GLN A 21 -0.99 8.28 10.87
N HIS A 22 -1.33 7.90 9.64
CA HIS A 22 -0.36 7.76 8.54
C HIS A 22 -0.40 8.91 7.54
N TYR A 23 -1.53 9.62 7.46
CA TYR A 23 -1.72 10.70 6.50
C TYR A 23 -2.88 11.62 6.88
N TRP A 24 -2.89 12.81 6.30
CA TRP A 24 -4.02 13.74 6.32
C TRP A 24 -4.91 13.53 5.08
N PRO A 25 -6.19 13.14 5.23
CA PRO A 25 -7.10 12.93 4.10
C PRO A 25 -7.49 14.26 3.44
N ILE A 26 -7.48 14.28 2.11
CA ILE A 26 -7.93 15.41 1.28
C ILE A 26 -9.02 14.93 0.31
N SER A 27 -10.18 15.56 0.29
CA SER A 27 -11.24 15.27 -0.67
C SER A 27 -10.84 15.71 -2.07
N ALA A 28 -11.17 14.87 -3.05
CA ALA A 28 -11.00 15.20 -4.46
C ALA A 28 -11.97 16.29 -4.96
N LYS A 29 -13.02 16.64 -4.19
CA LYS A 29 -14.03 17.64 -4.60
C LYS A 29 -13.61 19.08 -4.32
N ASN A 30 -13.09 19.34 -3.12
CA ASN A 30 -12.74 20.69 -2.63
C ASN A 30 -11.24 20.80 -2.30
N MET A 31 -10.41 20.24 -3.17
CA MET A 31 -8.99 19.97 -2.90
C MET A 31 -8.20 21.21 -2.45
N CYS A 32 -8.36 22.35 -3.12
CA CYS A 32 -7.60 23.57 -2.80
C CYS A 32 -7.90 24.10 -1.39
N GLU A 33 -9.18 24.14 -1.01
CA GLU A 33 -9.61 24.61 0.31
C GLU A 33 -9.17 23.65 1.42
N GLU A 34 -9.26 22.35 1.18
CA GLU A 34 -8.84 21.33 2.14
C GLU A 34 -7.31 21.29 2.31
N ILE A 35 -6.54 21.45 1.23
CA ILE A 35 -5.07 21.56 1.32
C ILE A 35 -4.70 22.81 2.10
N LYS A 36 -5.32 23.96 1.82
CA LYS A 36 -5.07 25.19 2.57
C LYS A 36 -5.35 24.99 4.06
N PHE A 37 -6.51 24.39 4.39
CA PHE A 37 -6.86 24.10 5.77
C PHE A 37 -5.86 23.16 6.45
N ALA A 38 -5.43 22.09 5.76
CA ALA A 38 -4.44 21.15 6.28
C ALA A 38 -3.09 21.84 6.56
N VAL A 39 -2.63 22.72 5.67
CA VAL A 39 -1.40 23.50 5.86
C VAL A 39 -1.54 24.45 7.05
N ASP A 40 -2.62 25.23 7.10
CA ASP A 40 -2.85 26.19 8.18
C ASP A 40 -2.95 25.47 9.55
N TRP A 41 -3.67 24.34 9.60
CA TRP A 41 -3.76 23.51 10.81
C TRP A 41 -2.41 22.91 11.21
N GLY A 42 -1.65 22.39 10.25
CA GLY A 42 -0.35 21.76 10.49
C GLY A 42 0.69 22.76 11.00
N ASN A 43 0.68 23.99 10.47
CA ASN A 43 1.52 25.08 10.96
C ASN A 43 1.17 25.49 12.39
N ALA A 44 -0.10 25.41 12.77
CA ALA A 44 -0.57 25.68 14.13
C ALA A 44 -0.33 24.52 15.12
N HIS A 45 -0.13 23.29 14.62
CA HIS A 45 0.02 22.06 15.42
C HIS A 45 1.22 21.24 14.96
N LEU A 46 2.42 21.82 15.08
CA LEU A 46 3.65 21.25 14.53
C LEU A 46 3.94 19.84 15.04
N ASP A 47 3.74 19.58 16.34
CA ASP A 47 3.97 18.29 16.97
C ASP A 47 3.05 17.20 16.41
N LYS A 48 1.76 17.51 16.24
CA LYS A 48 0.78 16.58 15.66
C LYS A 48 1.04 16.36 14.18
N ALA A 49 1.36 17.43 13.44
CA ALA A 49 1.70 17.36 12.03
C ALA A 49 2.98 16.53 11.77
N GLN A 50 3.94 16.58 12.69
CA GLN A 50 5.13 15.75 12.69
C GLN A 50 4.77 14.28 12.95
N LYS A 51 4.00 13.98 14.01
CA LYS A 51 3.54 12.61 14.32
C LYS A 51 2.84 11.93 13.15
N ILE A 52 1.98 12.64 12.42
CA ILE A 52 1.31 12.11 11.21
C ILE A 52 2.34 11.79 10.11
N GLY A 53 3.32 12.66 9.90
CA GLY A 53 4.38 12.45 8.92
C GLY A 53 5.27 11.25 9.26
N GLU A 54 5.66 11.13 10.53
CA GLU A 54 6.43 10.00 11.05
C GLU A 54 5.63 8.70 10.97
N GLY A 55 4.36 8.71 11.35
CA GLY A 55 3.47 7.54 11.24
C GLY A 55 3.35 7.03 9.81
N GLY A 56 3.20 7.93 8.83
CA GLY A 56 3.19 7.57 7.41
C GLY A 56 4.52 6.99 6.94
N THR A 57 5.63 7.60 7.34
CA THR A 57 6.98 7.17 6.97
C THR A 57 7.31 5.80 7.55
N ASN A 58 7.08 5.62 8.85
CA ASN A 58 7.30 4.37 9.57
C ASN A 58 6.42 3.25 8.99
N TYR A 59 5.16 3.55 8.68
CA TYR A 59 4.29 2.56 8.04
C TYR A 59 4.90 2.02 6.74
N ILE A 60 5.39 2.89 5.85
CA ILE A 60 6.00 2.48 4.57
C ILE A 60 7.29 1.69 4.82
N ILE A 61 8.17 2.21 5.68
CA ILE A 61 9.43 1.55 6.02
C ILE A 61 9.17 0.15 6.57
N ASP A 62 8.18 -0.01 7.45
CA ASP A 62 7.95 -1.27 8.14
C ASP A 62 7.10 -2.26 7.36
N ASN A 63 6.08 -1.78 6.62
CA ASN A 63 5.07 -2.64 6.00
C ASN A 63 5.20 -2.76 4.47
N LEU A 64 5.97 -1.88 3.81
CA LEU A 64 6.15 -1.88 2.36
C LEU A 64 7.59 -2.23 1.94
N LYS A 65 8.27 -3.07 2.72
CA LYS A 65 9.57 -3.65 2.35
C LYS A 65 9.40 -4.59 1.15
N MET A 66 10.42 -4.67 0.28
CA MET A 66 10.39 -5.58 -0.88
C MET A 66 10.05 -7.02 -0.50
N LYS A 67 10.52 -7.50 0.66
CA LYS A 67 10.13 -8.81 1.21
C LYS A 67 8.61 -8.98 1.29
N PHE A 68 7.89 -8.00 1.84
CA PHE A 68 6.44 -8.06 1.98
C PHE A 68 5.70 -7.86 0.66
N VAL A 69 6.29 -7.15 -0.30
CA VAL A 69 5.76 -7.09 -1.68
C VAL A 69 5.80 -8.49 -2.32
N TYR A 70 6.92 -9.19 -2.21
CA TYR A 70 7.04 -10.56 -2.73
C TYR A 70 6.13 -11.54 -1.99
N ASP A 71 6.06 -11.46 -0.65
CA ASP A 71 5.14 -12.28 0.15
C ASP A 71 3.68 -12.05 -0.27
N TYR A 72 3.26 -10.79 -0.47
CA TYR A 72 1.93 -10.45 -0.93
C TYR A 72 1.60 -11.08 -2.29
N MET A 73 2.51 -10.94 -3.27
CA MET A 73 2.32 -11.52 -4.60
C MET A 73 2.25 -13.04 -4.55
N PHE A 74 3.11 -13.68 -3.75
CA PHE A 74 3.11 -15.12 -3.54
C PHE A 74 1.77 -15.60 -2.97
N HIS A 75 1.28 -14.97 -1.90
CA HIS A 75 0.01 -15.34 -1.28
C HIS A 75 -1.19 -15.08 -2.21
N LEU A 76 -1.16 -13.99 -2.97
CA LEU A 76 -2.20 -13.65 -3.94
C LEU A 76 -2.32 -14.74 -5.02
N LEU A 77 -1.20 -15.08 -5.67
CA LEU A 77 -1.17 -16.09 -6.73
C LEU A 77 -1.53 -17.48 -6.19
N ASN A 78 -1.01 -17.85 -5.01
CA ASN A 78 -1.31 -19.13 -4.38
C ASN A 78 -2.77 -19.24 -3.89
N SER A 79 -3.42 -18.12 -3.55
CA SER A 79 -4.85 -18.11 -3.24
C SER A 79 -5.69 -18.15 -4.51
N TYR A 80 -5.27 -17.43 -5.56
CA TYR A 80 -5.97 -17.40 -6.84
C TYR A 80 -5.98 -18.76 -7.54
N VAL A 81 -4.85 -19.48 -7.54
CA VAL A 81 -4.76 -20.80 -8.21
C VAL A 81 -5.75 -21.82 -7.62
N LYS A 82 -6.11 -21.70 -6.34
CA LYS A 82 -7.11 -22.56 -5.68
C LYS A 82 -8.53 -22.37 -6.22
N LEU A 83 -8.80 -21.25 -6.89
CA LEU A 83 -10.08 -20.94 -7.52
C LEU A 83 -10.22 -21.57 -8.91
N LEU A 84 -9.11 -22.03 -9.51
CA LEU A 84 -9.14 -22.62 -10.85
C LEU A 84 -9.94 -23.91 -10.86
N ARG A 85 -10.89 -23.99 -11.81
CA ARG A 85 -11.74 -25.16 -12.03
C ARG A 85 -11.27 -26.05 -13.19
N PHE A 86 -10.06 -25.80 -13.68
CA PHE A 86 -9.48 -26.51 -14.81
C PHE A 86 -7.99 -26.74 -14.58
N LYS A 87 -7.41 -27.71 -15.30
CA LYS A 87 -5.98 -27.96 -15.31
C LYS A 87 -5.32 -27.04 -16.35
N PRO A 88 -4.42 -26.10 -15.95
CA PRO A 88 -3.73 -25.24 -16.89
C PRO A 88 -2.93 -26.05 -17.92
N LYS A 89 -2.92 -25.57 -19.18
CA LYS A 89 -2.10 -26.09 -20.27
C LYS A 89 -1.37 -24.92 -20.93
N ILE A 90 -0.17 -25.18 -21.41
CA ILE A 90 0.63 -24.18 -22.14
C ILE A 90 -0.09 -23.91 -23.49
N PRO A 91 -0.45 -22.65 -23.80
CA PRO A 91 -1.10 -22.33 -25.07
C PRO A 91 -0.10 -22.44 -26.23
N GLU A 92 -0.61 -22.73 -27.42
CA GLU A 92 0.19 -22.74 -28.65
C GLU A 92 0.78 -21.35 -28.91
N GLY A 93 2.07 -21.29 -29.26
CA GLY A 93 2.79 -20.03 -29.45
C GLY A 93 3.23 -19.32 -28.16
N ALA A 94 3.04 -19.93 -26.98
CA ALA A 94 3.61 -19.40 -25.74
C ALA A 94 5.15 -19.35 -25.83
N VAL A 95 5.71 -18.21 -25.41
CA VAL A 95 7.16 -18.02 -25.29
C VAL A 95 7.53 -18.07 -23.82
N GLU A 96 8.54 -18.87 -23.49
CA GLU A 96 9.04 -18.97 -22.12
C GLU A 96 9.69 -17.65 -21.67
N VAL A 97 9.31 -17.19 -20.47
CA VAL A 97 9.90 -16.02 -19.82
C VAL A 97 10.62 -16.50 -18.57
N CYS A 98 11.92 -16.23 -18.51
CA CYS A 98 12.80 -16.46 -17.36
C CYS A 98 13.40 -15.11 -16.92
N SER A 99 13.99 -15.07 -15.72
CA SER A 99 14.72 -13.90 -15.21
C SER A 99 15.66 -13.32 -16.28
N GLU A 100 16.46 -14.18 -16.88
CA GLU A 100 17.48 -13.85 -17.86
C GLU A 100 16.85 -13.27 -19.14
N SER A 101 15.77 -13.90 -19.63
CA SER A 101 15.14 -13.51 -20.88
C SER A 101 14.41 -12.17 -20.77
N MET A 102 13.96 -11.77 -19.57
CA MET A 102 13.41 -10.43 -19.33
C MET A 102 14.45 -9.30 -19.51
N ALA A 103 15.71 -9.55 -19.18
CA ALA A 103 16.78 -8.55 -19.33
C ALA A 103 17.50 -8.61 -20.69
N CYS A 104 17.37 -9.71 -21.43
CA CYS A 104 18.10 -9.98 -22.67
C CYS A 104 17.90 -8.91 -23.76
N SER A 105 16.67 -8.44 -23.95
CA SER A 105 16.34 -7.45 -25.00
C SER A 105 16.65 -6.00 -24.60
N LEU A 106 16.95 -5.75 -23.32
CA LEU A 106 17.19 -4.42 -22.79
C LEU A 106 18.66 -3.98 -23.02
N ARG A 107 18.89 -2.67 -23.02
CA ARG A 107 20.22 -2.05 -23.17
C ARG A 107 20.44 -0.94 -22.13
N GLY A 108 21.70 -0.59 -21.91
CA GLY A 108 22.10 0.50 -21.01
C GLY A 108 21.67 0.27 -19.56
N ALA A 109 21.38 1.36 -18.85
CA ALA A 109 21.07 1.34 -17.42
C ALA A 109 19.90 0.41 -17.05
N ARG A 110 18.89 0.27 -17.92
CA ARG A 110 17.76 -0.64 -17.67
C ARG A 110 18.19 -2.09 -17.58
N LYS A 111 19.08 -2.53 -18.47
CA LYS A 111 19.64 -3.89 -18.41
C LYS A 111 20.45 -4.07 -17.13
N HIS A 112 21.28 -3.08 -16.78
CA HIS A 112 22.10 -3.12 -15.58
C HIS A 112 21.26 -3.34 -14.31
N PHE A 113 20.27 -2.48 -14.06
CA PHE A 113 19.42 -2.59 -12.87
C PHE A 113 18.59 -3.88 -12.85
N MET A 114 18.12 -4.36 -14.00
CA MET A 114 17.40 -5.64 -14.09
C MET A 114 18.28 -6.82 -13.72
N VAL A 115 19.54 -6.85 -14.20
CA VAL A 115 20.50 -7.90 -13.89
C VAL A 115 20.93 -7.84 -12.42
N GLU A 116 21.18 -6.66 -11.88
CA GLU A 116 21.51 -6.49 -10.44
C GLU A 116 20.38 -6.93 -9.51
N GLY A 117 19.13 -6.72 -9.92
CA GLY A 117 17.95 -7.14 -9.16
C GLY A 117 17.54 -8.60 -9.36
N MET A 118 18.29 -9.39 -10.15
CA MET A 118 17.95 -10.79 -10.40
C MET A 118 18.08 -11.64 -9.14
N VAL A 119 17.02 -12.39 -8.83
CA VAL A 119 17.03 -13.40 -7.79
C VAL A 119 17.62 -14.69 -8.38
N ILE A 120 18.83 -15.05 -7.94
CA ILE A 120 19.61 -16.17 -8.51
C ILE A 120 19.24 -17.51 -7.86
N SER A 121 18.67 -17.49 -6.66
CA SER A 121 18.24 -18.67 -5.92
C SER A 121 16.94 -18.41 -5.15
N PRO A 122 16.14 -19.46 -4.87
CA PRO A 122 15.02 -19.33 -3.94
C PRO A 122 15.47 -18.78 -2.58
N SER A 123 14.54 -18.15 -1.87
CA SER A 123 14.77 -17.72 -0.49
C SER A 123 14.96 -18.94 0.42
N ASP A 124 15.98 -18.92 1.27
CA ASP A 124 16.21 -19.91 2.33
C ASP A 124 15.18 -19.78 3.47
N THR A 125 14.48 -18.65 3.53
CA THR A 125 13.40 -18.42 4.50
C THR A 125 12.04 -18.74 3.88
N PRO A 126 11.16 -19.43 4.62
CA PRO A 126 9.80 -19.69 4.14
C PRO A 126 9.03 -18.36 3.99
N PRO A 127 8.00 -18.32 3.11
CA PRO A 127 7.08 -17.19 3.02
C PRO A 127 6.47 -16.86 4.38
N CYS A 128 6.07 -15.60 4.56
CA CYS A 128 5.39 -15.23 5.79
C CYS A 128 4.09 -16.01 6.01
N THR A 129 3.63 -16.10 7.26
CA THR A 129 2.31 -16.68 7.56
C THR A 129 1.29 -15.55 7.53
N MET A 130 0.32 -15.62 6.62
CA MET A 130 -0.76 -14.63 6.61
C MET A 130 -1.58 -14.73 7.89
N PRO A 131 -1.93 -13.59 8.52
CA PRO A 131 -2.84 -13.58 9.64
C PRO A 131 -4.21 -14.09 9.22
N SER A 132 -4.97 -14.60 10.19
CA SER A 132 -6.36 -14.99 9.95
C SER A 132 -7.17 -13.82 9.39
N PRO A 133 -8.10 -14.08 8.45
CA PRO A 133 -8.99 -13.05 7.94
C PRO A 133 -9.77 -12.37 9.07
N TYR A 134 -10.10 -11.10 8.89
CA TYR A 134 -11.01 -10.40 9.79
C TYR A 134 -12.35 -11.12 9.87
N THR A 135 -12.93 -11.13 11.07
CA THR A 135 -14.34 -11.45 11.23
C THR A 135 -15.17 -10.31 10.62
N THR A 136 -16.40 -10.60 10.18
CA THR A 136 -17.31 -9.58 9.63
C THR A 136 -17.45 -8.38 10.58
N GLN A 137 -17.57 -8.65 11.89
CA GLN A 137 -17.69 -7.59 12.91
C GLN A 137 -16.43 -6.73 13.02
N THR A 138 -15.25 -7.33 13.14
CA THR A 138 -13.99 -6.59 13.27
C THR A 138 -13.67 -5.80 12.01
N PHE A 139 -14.00 -6.35 10.83
CA PHE A 139 -13.85 -5.65 9.56
C PHE A 139 -14.76 -4.41 9.48
N HIS A 140 -16.03 -4.53 9.86
CA HIS A 140 -16.94 -3.38 9.89
C HIS A 140 -16.49 -2.30 10.87
N GLN A 141 -16.04 -2.70 12.06
CA GLN A 141 -15.51 -1.76 13.06
C GLN A 141 -14.30 -0.99 12.51
N PHE A 142 -13.36 -1.69 11.86
CA PHE A 142 -12.19 -1.07 11.24
C PHE A 142 -12.57 -0.05 10.16
N LEU A 143 -13.54 -0.38 9.29
CA LEU A 143 -14.02 0.55 8.27
C LEU A 143 -14.70 1.78 8.89
N GLN A 144 -15.54 1.55 9.90
CA GLN A 144 -16.25 2.63 10.59
C GLN A 144 -15.29 3.58 11.32
N GLU A 145 -14.25 3.05 11.96
CA GLU A 145 -13.20 3.86 12.59
C GLU A 145 -12.51 4.77 11.58
N LYS A 146 -12.15 4.24 10.41
CA LYS A 146 -11.54 5.03 9.33
C LYS A 146 -12.48 6.11 8.81
N GLU A 147 -13.76 5.80 8.61
CA GLU A 147 -14.77 6.77 8.18
C GLU A 147 -14.95 7.88 9.23
N ASN A 148 -14.97 7.52 10.51
CA ASN A 148 -15.07 8.49 11.60
C ASN A 148 -13.87 9.44 11.61
N LEU A 149 -12.64 8.93 11.47
CA LEU A 149 -11.42 9.76 11.41
C LEU A 149 -11.45 10.72 10.22
N ILE A 150 -11.88 10.26 9.04
CA ILE A 150 -12.10 11.13 7.87
C ILE A 150 -13.19 12.16 8.15
N GLY A 151 -14.27 11.76 8.83
CA GLY A 151 -15.35 12.64 9.25
C GLY A 151 -14.90 13.78 10.17
N GLN A 152 -13.96 13.53 11.07
CA GLN A 152 -13.38 14.56 11.94
C GLN A 152 -12.66 15.65 11.13
N VAL A 153 -11.94 15.27 10.08
CA VAL A 153 -11.27 16.22 9.18
C VAL A 153 -12.30 17.04 8.40
N LYS A 154 -13.29 16.37 7.81
CA LYS A 154 -14.36 17.02 7.03
C LYS A 154 -15.16 18.03 7.85
N THR A 155 -15.40 17.72 9.12
CA THR A 155 -16.13 18.61 10.05
C THR A 155 -15.21 19.58 10.82
N ARG A 156 -13.89 19.52 10.58
CA ARG A 156 -12.87 20.33 11.28
C ARG A 156 -12.92 20.18 12.80
N ALA A 157 -13.35 19.03 13.30
CA ALA A 157 -13.59 18.75 14.72
C ALA A 157 -12.34 18.24 15.47
N MET A 158 -11.16 18.31 14.86
CA MET A 158 -9.91 17.69 15.33
C MET A 158 -9.29 18.30 16.61
N ASN A 159 -9.93 19.32 17.19
CA ASN A 159 -9.42 20.06 18.35
C ASN A 159 -9.71 19.36 19.69
N LYS A 160 -10.41 18.22 19.69
CA LYS A 160 -10.64 17.40 20.87
C LYS A 160 -9.67 16.21 20.84
N GLU A 161 -8.45 16.45 21.30
CA GLU A 161 -7.40 15.46 21.64
C GLU A 161 -7.04 14.45 20.51
N LEU A 162 -5.93 14.77 19.84
CA LEU A 162 -5.12 13.86 19.01
C LEU A 162 -3.79 13.67 19.73
#